data_AF-A0AAW2N4W2-F1
#
_entry.id   AF-A0AAW2N4W2-F1
#
_cell.length_a   1.000
_cell.length_b   1.000
_cell.length_c   1.000
_cell.angle_alpha   90.00
_cell.angle_beta   90.00
_cell.angle_gamma   90.00
#
_symmetry.space_group_name_H-M   'P 1'
#
loop_
_entity.id
_entity.type
_entity.pdbx_description
1 polymer ?
#
loop_
_entity_poly.entity_id
_entity_poly.type
_entity_poly.pdbx_seq_one_letter_code
_entity_poly.pdbx_strand_id
1 'polypeptide(L)'
;MICVSIFEKRVQLSINRDQSTGFLLSQGRTGYRGLARYASTSAIATNSSSGGLFGWLTGEKSSSLPPLDFPLKDVVLPPPLPDYVESGKTKITTLPNGLKIASETSAVGNEIMIWFFSVIGNPAASIGLYVDCGSIYETPASYGATHLLERMAFKSTTNRSHLRIVREVEAIGGNVTASVSREHMSYTYDALKSYVPQMVELLIDSVRNPAFLDWEVSEQLHKVSGEINEWSKNPQHLLLEAIHATGYSGPYANALVASESALGTLNSTVWRSLLLMVLAASGVDHDKLLEYAEPLLSDLPKVSRPSEPKPIYTGGDFRRQDNSLCSCLRTSWWLVKEKDAITLTVLQMLMGGGGSFSAGGPGKGMYSRLYLRVLNEHPQIQSFSAFNSIYNHTGLFGIQATTLVMVYNETDAVQ
;
A
#
# COMPACT_ATOMS: atom_id res chain seq x y z
N MET A 1 2.99 20.84 -15.42
CA MET A 1 1.60 20.38 -15.61
C MET A 1 1.49 18.85 -15.76
N ILE A 2 2.38 18.18 -16.50
CA ILE A 2 2.38 16.71 -16.67
C ILE A 2 2.74 15.95 -15.38
N CYS A 3 3.73 16.43 -14.61
CA CYS A 3 4.21 15.77 -13.38
C CYS A 3 3.14 15.73 -12.26
N VAL A 4 2.32 16.79 -12.18
CA VAL A 4 1.15 16.86 -11.31
C VAL A 4 0.08 15.84 -11.70
N SER A 5 -0.18 15.65 -12.99
CA SER A 5 -1.21 14.71 -13.45
C SER A 5 -0.81 13.25 -13.26
N ILE A 6 0.48 12.91 -13.39
CA ILE A 6 0.98 11.55 -13.11
C ILE A 6 0.98 11.28 -11.61
N PHE A 7 1.38 12.24 -10.78
CA PHE A 7 1.31 12.13 -9.33
C PHE A 7 -0.15 12.06 -8.83
N GLU A 8 -1.05 12.91 -9.33
CA GLU A 8 -2.49 12.88 -9.01
C GLU A 8 -3.13 11.56 -9.45
N LYS A 9 -2.79 11.04 -10.64
CA LYS A 9 -3.26 9.72 -11.09
C LYS A 9 -2.65 8.55 -10.31
N ARG A 10 -1.41 8.69 -9.81
CA ARG A 10 -0.78 7.67 -8.94
C ARG A 10 -1.37 7.67 -7.53
N VAL A 11 -1.68 8.84 -6.97
CA VAL A 11 -2.48 8.95 -5.74
C VAL A 11 -3.82 8.25 -5.94
N GLN A 12 -4.52 8.52 -7.06
CA GLN A 12 -5.78 7.86 -7.38
C GLN A 12 -5.63 6.34 -7.57
N LEU A 13 -4.54 5.85 -8.17
CA LEU A 13 -4.26 4.42 -8.36
C LEU A 13 -3.83 3.72 -7.07
N SER A 14 -3.09 4.39 -6.17
CA SER A 14 -2.71 3.88 -4.85
C SER A 14 -3.94 3.72 -3.96
N ILE A 15 -4.82 4.73 -3.93
CA ILE A 15 -6.12 4.68 -3.24
C ILE A 15 -6.96 3.49 -3.73
N ASN A 16 -6.93 3.19 -5.04
CA ASN A 16 -7.64 2.03 -5.61
C ASN A 16 -6.95 0.68 -5.31
N ARG A 17 -5.64 0.63 -5.09
CA ARG A 17 -4.90 -0.62 -4.83
C ARG A 17 -5.13 -1.12 -3.40
N ASP A 18 -5.16 -0.22 -2.42
CA ASP A 18 -5.39 -0.57 -1.01
C ASP A 18 -6.82 -1.09 -0.75
N GLN A 19 -7.79 -0.72 -1.59
CA GLN A 19 -9.14 -1.31 -1.54
C GLN A 19 -9.20 -2.78 -2.00
N SER A 20 -8.20 -3.26 -2.75
CA SER A 20 -8.20 -4.60 -3.37
C SER A 20 -7.51 -5.70 -2.53
N THR A 21 -6.78 -5.33 -1.46
CA THR A 21 -5.97 -6.25 -0.65
C THR A 21 -6.61 -6.69 0.68
N GLY A 22 -7.89 -6.38 0.90
CA GLY A 22 -8.64 -6.84 2.08
C GLY A 22 -9.33 -8.20 1.88
N PHE A 23 -9.09 -9.14 2.80
CA PHE A 23 -9.83 -10.39 3.05
C PHE A 23 -9.59 -11.60 2.13
N LEU A 24 -8.56 -12.40 2.48
CA LEU A 24 -8.57 -13.86 2.28
C LEU A 24 -8.77 -14.55 3.64
N LEU A 25 -10.03 -14.70 4.07
CA LEU A 25 -10.38 -15.61 5.16
C LEU A 25 -10.93 -16.93 4.59
N SER A 26 -10.22 -18.00 4.95
CA SER A 26 -10.54 -19.42 4.84
C SER A 26 -12.04 -19.75 4.86
N GLN A 27 -12.60 -20.18 3.72
CA GLN A 27 -13.90 -20.85 3.69
C GLN A 27 -13.76 -22.33 4.07
N GLY A 28 -14.26 -22.68 5.26
CA GLY A 28 -14.50 -24.06 5.67
C GLY A 28 -15.69 -24.67 4.93
N ARG A 29 -15.53 -25.92 4.49
CA ARG A 29 -16.55 -26.74 3.81
C ARG A 29 -17.66 -27.19 4.76
N THR A 30 -18.91 -26.96 4.36
CA THR A 30 -20.12 -27.75 4.70
C THR A 30 -21.22 -27.30 3.72
N GLY A 31 -21.69 -28.11 2.77
CA GLY A 31 -22.63 -29.22 2.99
C GLY A 31 -24.02 -28.81 2.47
N TYR A 32 -24.32 -29.13 1.21
CA TYR A 32 -25.62 -28.89 0.54
C TYR A 32 -26.80 -29.50 1.31
N ARG A 33 -27.80 -28.69 1.72
CA ARG A 33 -29.21 -29.11 1.89
C ARG A 33 -30.19 -27.94 1.73
N GLY A 34 -31.10 -28.08 0.76
CA GLY A 34 -32.53 -27.73 0.85
C GLY A 34 -32.95 -26.28 1.06
N LEU A 35 -33.50 -25.67 0.01
CA LEU A 35 -34.36 -24.49 0.08
C LEU A 35 -35.51 -24.69 1.08
N ALA A 36 -35.63 -23.79 2.05
CA ALA A 36 -36.87 -23.54 2.77
C ALA A 36 -37.11 -22.03 2.83
N ARG A 37 -38.12 -21.57 2.09
CA ARG A 37 -38.67 -20.21 2.18
C ARG A 37 -39.41 -20.11 3.51
N TYR A 38 -39.02 -19.19 4.38
CA TYR A 38 -39.85 -18.79 5.51
C TYR A 38 -40.35 -17.37 5.31
N ALA A 39 -41.65 -17.28 5.05
CA ALA A 39 -42.43 -16.08 5.16
C ALA A 39 -42.48 -15.66 6.63
N SER A 40 -42.09 -14.43 6.93
CA SER A 40 -42.17 -13.84 8.25
C SER A 40 -43.63 -13.55 8.61
N THR A 41 -44.26 -14.48 9.33
CA THR A 41 -45.42 -14.18 10.17
C THR A 41 -44.91 -13.80 11.56
N SER A 42 -45.34 -12.62 12.02
CA SER A 42 -45.14 -12.14 13.39
C SER A 42 -45.84 -13.07 14.39
N ALA A 43 -45.07 -13.89 15.08
CA ALA A 43 -45.53 -14.61 16.26
C ALA A 43 -44.59 -14.28 17.43
N ILE A 44 -45.14 -13.53 18.38
CA ILE A 44 -44.55 -13.25 19.68
C ILE A 44 -44.33 -14.58 20.40
N ALA A 45 -43.08 -14.90 20.71
CA ALA A 45 -42.73 -15.97 21.65
C ALA A 45 -41.87 -15.37 22.77
N THR A 46 -42.53 -14.84 23.80
CA THR A 46 -41.92 -14.63 25.11
C THR A 46 -41.90 -15.97 25.83
N ASN A 47 -40.78 -16.69 25.78
CA ASN A 47 -40.51 -17.74 26.75
C ASN A 47 -39.55 -17.20 27.80
N SER A 48 -40.15 -16.74 28.91
CA SER A 48 -39.45 -16.56 30.19
C SER A 48 -39.60 -17.82 31.05
N SER A 49 -38.60 -18.04 31.91
CA SER A 49 -38.52 -18.96 33.06
C SER A 49 -37.85 -20.32 32.77
N SER A 50 -36.95 -20.83 33.61
CA SER A 50 -36.85 -20.65 35.07
C SER A 50 -35.42 -20.40 35.57
N GLY A 51 -35.22 -19.25 36.22
CA GLY A 51 -34.10 -19.06 37.15
C GLY A 51 -34.37 -19.87 38.40
N GLY A 52 -33.45 -20.77 38.77
CA GLY A 52 -33.54 -21.58 39.98
C GLY A 52 -33.64 -20.72 41.24
N LEU A 53 -34.32 -21.28 42.25
CA LEU A 53 -34.67 -20.71 43.56
C LEU A 53 -33.51 -20.11 44.40
N PHE A 54 -32.27 -20.13 43.91
CA PHE A 54 -31.08 -19.64 44.63
C PHE A 54 -30.41 -18.40 44.00
N GLY A 55 -30.81 -17.93 42.81
CA GLY A 55 -30.17 -16.78 42.16
C GLY A 55 -30.43 -15.41 42.80
N TRP A 56 -31.43 -15.30 43.68
CA TRP A 56 -31.74 -14.06 44.40
C TRP A 56 -30.72 -13.73 45.51
N LEU A 57 -30.05 -14.76 46.08
CA LEU A 57 -29.15 -14.58 47.21
C LEU A 57 -27.75 -14.05 46.85
N THR A 58 -27.37 -14.03 45.57
CA THR A 58 -26.01 -13.61 45.14
C THR A 58 -25.98 -12.45 44.13
N GLY A 59 -27.11 -11.81 43.82
CA GLY A 59 -27.11 -10.54 43.07
C GLY A 59 -26.62 -10.62 41.61
N GLU A 60 -26.46 -11.82 41.04
CA GLU A 60 -26.08 -11.98 39.64
C GLU A 60 -27.32 -11.99 38.74
N LYS A 61 -27.65 -10.83 38.17
CA LYS A 61 -28.50 -10.75 36.99
C LYS A 61 -27.68 -11.17 35.78
N SER A 62 -27.76 -12.45 35.40
CA SER A 62 -27.32 -12.91 34.08
C SER A 62 -28.08 -12.14 33.00
N SER A 63 -27.42 -11.21 32.30
CA SER A 63 -27.97 -10.57 31.12
C SER A 63 -27.97 -11.59 29.98
N SER A 64 -29.05 -12.35 29.83
CA SER A 64 -29.16 -13.30 28.71
C SER A 64 -29.25 -12.51 27.40
N LEU A 65 -28.14 -12.43 26.67
CA LEU A 65 -28.15 -11.94 25.29
C LEU A 65 -28.93 -12.95 24.43
N PRO A 66 -29.75 -12.48 23.47
CA PRO A 66 -30.39 -13.39 22.52
C PRO A 66 -29.32 -14.15 21.73
N PRO A 67 -29.61 -15.40 21.28
CA PRO A 67 -28.77 -16.09 20.30
C PRO A 67 -28.54 -15.21 19.06
N LEU A 68 -27.40 -15.39 18.37
CA LEU A 68 -27.01 -14.58 17.21
C LEU A 68 -28.02 -14.60 16.05
N ASP A 69 -28.93 -15.57 16.03
CA ASP A 69 -30.01 -15.67 15.03
C ASP A 69 -31.15 -14.65 15.25
N PHE A 70 -31.21 -14.02 16.43
CA PHE A 70 -32.25 -13.05 16.77
C PHE A 70 -31.67 -11.64 16.89
N PRO A 71 -32.33 -10.62 16.32
CA PRO A 71 -31.87 -9.25 16.43
C PRO A 71 -31.91 -8.77 17.88
N LEU A 72 -30.92 -7.96 18.24
CA LEU A 72 -30.90 -7.25 19.52
C LEU A 72 -32.05 -6.22 19.54
N LYS A 73 -32.89 -6.29 20.58
CA LYS A 73 -34.16 -5.55 20.64
C LYS A 73 -34.01 -4.03 20.71
N ASP A 74 -32.89 -3.54 21.23
CA ASP A 74 -32.67 -2.12 21.54
C ASP A 74 -31.59 -1.46 20.67
N VAL A 75 -31.31 -2.00 19.48
CA VAL A 75 -30.33 -1.43 18.54
C VAL A 75 -31.05 -0.55 17.50
N VAL A 76 -30.72 0.74 17.49
CA VAL A 76 -31.18 1.68 16.46
C VAL A 76 -30.27 1.56 15.24
N LEU A 77 -30.83 1.10 14.13
CA LEU A 77 -30.12 1.03 12.85
C LEU A 77 -30.35 2.33 12.06
N PRO A 78 -29.29 2.95 11.49
CA PRO A 78 -29.45 4.10 10.62
C PRO A 78 -30.20 3.70 9.33
N PRO A 79 -30.89 4.64 8.66
CA PRO A 79 -31.51 4.37 7.38
C PRO A 79 -30.44 3.93 6.36
N PRO A 80 -30.74 2.94 5.50
CA PRO A 80 -29.81 2.51 4.46
C PRO A 80 -29.58 3.60 3.41
N LEU A 81 -28.45 3.54 2.73
CA LEU A 81 -28.19 4.36 1.56
C LEU A 81 -29.08 3.90 0.38
N PRO A 82 -29.38 4.79 -0.59
CA PRO A 82 -30.05 4.38 -1.81
C PRO A 82 -29.19 3.38 -2.59
N ASP A 83 -29.83 2.48 -3.35
CA ASP A 83 -29.15 1.43 -4.12
C ASP A 83 -28.10 1.98 -5.10
N TYR A 84 -28.32 3.19 -5.61
CA TYR A 84 -27.37 3.92 -6.42
C TYR A 84 -26.97 5.21 -5.71
N VAL A 85 -25.67 5.31 -5.42
CA VAL A 85 -25.05 6.55 -4.94
C VAL A 85 -24.03 6.98 -5.98
N GLU A 86 -24.07 8.26 -6.36
CA GLU A 86 -23.08 8.80 -7.29
C GLU A 86 -21.67 8.73 -6.70
N SER A 87 -20.69 8.43 -7.54
CA SER A 87 -19.29 8.47 -7.16
C SER A 87 -18.86 9.89 -6.82
N GLY A 88 -18.19 10.04 -5.68
CA GLY A 88 -17.63 11.32 -5.26
C GLY A 88 -16.61 11.81 -6.27
N LYS A 89 -16.75 13.06 -6.74
CA LYS A 89 -15.73 13.71 -7.57
C LYS A 89 -14.56 14.13 -6.69
N THR A 90 -13.35 13.87 -7.17
CA THR A 90 -12.12 14.33 -6.50
C THR A 90 -12.06 15.86 -6.55
N LYS A 91 -12.11 16.50 -5.38
CA LYS A 91 -11.93 17.94 -5.22
C LYS A 91 -10.48 18.21 -4.81
N ILE A 92 -9.84 19.20 -5.43
CA ILE A 92 -8.44 19.55 -5.17
C ILE A 92 -8.37 21.04 -4.88
N THR A 93 -7.81 21.38 -3.73
CA THR A 93 -7.52 22.76 -3.32
C THR A 93 -6.01 22.92 -3.17
N THR A 94 -5.46 24.03 -3.67
CA THR A 94 -4.03 24.36 -3.52
C THR A 94 -3.90 25.51 -2.53
N LEU A 95 -3.19 25.28 -1.44
CA LEU A 95 -2.92 26.30 -0.42
C LEU A 95 -1.93 27.37 -0.96
N PRO A 96 -1.89 28.58 -0.39
CA PRO A 96 -0.99 29.65 -0.83
C PRO A 96 0.50 29.29 -0.82
N ASN A 97 0.92 28.37 0.06
CA ASN A 97 2.28 27.86 0.14
C ASN A 97 2.63 26.81 -0.93
N GLY A 98 1.65 26.39 -1.76
CA GLY A 98 1.82 25.43 -2.85
C GLY A 98 1.48 23.99 -2.49
N LEU A 99 1.08 23.71 -1.24
CA LEU A 99 0.62 22.39 -0.81
C LEU A 99 -0.75 22.07 -1.42
N LYS A 100 -0.95 20.82 -1.81
CA LYS A 100 -2.23 20.36 -2.36
C LYS A 100 -2.98 19.49 -1.38
N ILE A 101 -4.27 19.76 -1.25
CA ILE A 101 -5.21 18.96 -0.48
C ILE A 101 -6.25 18.42 -1.45
N ALA A 102 -6.33 17.09 -1.56
CA ALA A 102 -7.29 16.40 -2.40
C ALA A 102 -8.20 15.54 -1.54
N SER A 103 -9.49 15.50 -1.86
CA SER A 103 -10.37 14.51 -1.23
C SER A 103 -11.46 14.03 -2.17
N GLU A 104 -11.94 12.82 -1.87
CA GLU A 104 -13.12 12.24 -2.45
C GLU A 104 -14.07 11.73 -1.37
N THR A 105 -15.35 12.01 -1.55
CA THR A 105 -16.39 11.44 -0.69
C THR A 105 -16.72 10.05 -1.21
N SER A 106 -16.11 9.03 -0.63
CA SER A 106 -16.49 7.64 -0.88
C SER A 106 -17.83 7.36 -0.20
N ALA A 107 -18.89 7.47 -1.00
CA ALA A 107 -20.21 6.94 -0.68
C ALA A 107 -20.49 5.61 -1.41
N VAL A 108 -19.56 5.16 -2.23
CA VAL A 108 -19.78 4.08 -3.20
C VAL A 108 -19.06 2.81 -2.77
N GLY A 109 -19.86 1.78 -2.45
CA GLY A 109 -19.47 0.41 -2.71
C GLY A 109 -19.34 0.24 -4.22
N ASN A 110 -18.22 -0.34 -4.63
CA ASN A 110 -17.89 -0.70 -6.02
C ASN A 110 -19.11 -1.31 -6.73
N GLU A 111 -19.22 -1.17 -8.06
CA GLU A 111 -20.25 -1.76 -8.94
C GLU A 111 -20.31 -3.30 -8.93
N ILE A 112 -20.27 -3.93 -7.76
CA ILE A 112 -20.53 -5.33 -7.55
C ILE A 112 -21.92 -5.38 -6.95
N MET A 113 -22.89 -5.55 -7.83
CA MET A 113 -24.29 -5.81 -7.51
C MET A 113 -24.40 -7.15 -6.77
N ILE A 114 -24.10 -7.16 -5.47
CA ILE A 114 -24.37 -8.28 -4.57
C ILE A 114 -25.83 -8.14 -4.16
N TRP A 115 -26.69 -8.92 -4.83
CA TRP A 115 -28.15 -8.90 -4.80
C TRP A 115 -28.87 -9.08 -3.44
N PHE A 116 -28.21 -8.95 -2.29
CA PHE A 116 -28.87 -9.24 -0.99
C PHE A 116 -28.49 -8.39 0.22
N PHE A 117 -27.53 -7.46 0.11
CA PHE A 117 -27.18 -6.56 1.23
C PHE A 117 -26.91 -5.14 0.73
N SER A 118 -27.75 -4.19 1.14
CA SER A 118 -27.50 -2.76 0.98
C SER A 118 -26.25 -2.40 1.78
N VAL A 119 -25.17 -2.07 1.07
CA VAL A 119 -23.90 -1.68 1.68
C VAL A 119 -24.04 -0.23 2.13
N ILE A 120 -24.14 -0.05 3.45
CA ILE A 120 -23.85 1.22 4.11
C ILE A 120 -22.50 1.69 3.56
N GLY A 121 -22.45 2.86 2.91
CA GLY A 121 -21.24 3.38 2.27
C GLY A 121 -20.06 3.27 3.23
N ASN A 122 -18.89 2.86 2.70
CA ASN A 122 -17.76 2.41 3.52
C ASN A 122 -17.53 3.34 4.74
N PRO A 123 -17.68 2.86 6.00
CA PRO A 123 -17.53 3.70 7.18
C PRO A 123 -16.07 4.04 7.49
N ALA A 124 -15.12 3.46 6.75
CA ALA A 124 -13.70 3.77 6.85
C ALA A 124 -13.33 5.03 6.04
N ALA A 125 -12.31 5.72 6.50
CA ALA A 125 -11.58 6.75 5.80
C ALA A 125 -10.11 6.34 5.70
N SER A 126 -9.49 6.70 4.59
CA SER A 126 -8.05 6.54 4.38
C SER A 126 -7.47 7.91 4.07
N ILE A 127 -6.44 8.31 4.81
CA ILE A 127 -5.78 9.60 4.64
C ILE A 127 -4.29 9.34 4.41
N GLY A 128 -3.77 9.87 3.30
CA GLY A 128 -2.39 9.72 2.90
C GLY A 128 -1.70 11.07 2.73
N LEU A 129 -0.50 11.20 3.27
CA LEU A 129 0.41 12.30 2.99
C LEU A 129 1.54 11.78 2.09
N TYR A 130 1.58 12.31 0.87
CA TYR A 130 2.52 11.91 -0.15
C TYR A 130 3.58 13.00 -0.31
N VAL A 131 4.84 12.62 -0.19
CA VAL A 131 5.98 13.51 -0.28
C VAL A 131 6.78 13.14 -1.53
N ASP A 132 7.09 14.13 -2.36
CA ASP A 132 7.96 13.98 -3.52
C ASP A 132 9.43 13.87 -3.06
N CYS A 133 9.78 12.75 -2.43
CA CYS A 133 11.11 12.40 -1.95
C CYS A 133 11.39 10.90 -2.22
N GLY A 134 12.65 10.48 -2.27
CA GLY A 134 12.99 9.10 -2.64
C GLY A 134 14.47 8.93 -2.94
N SER A 135 14.89 7.71 -3.27
CA SER A 135 16.32 7.39 -3.46
C SER A 135 17.01 8.17 -4.58
N ILE A 136 16.24 8.72 -5.55
CA ILE A 136 16.79 9.58 -6.61
C ILE A 136 17.24 10.95 -6.09
N TYR A 137 16.74 11.39 -4.93
CA TYR A 137 17.11 12.66 -4.32
C TYR A 137 18.24 12.48 -3.28
N GLU A 138 18.69 11.24 -3.06
CA GLU A 138 19.80 10.97 -2.15
C GLU A 138 21.13 11.45 -2.73
N THR A 139 21.95 11.98 -1.83
CA THR A 139 23.34 12.33 -2.09
C THR A 139 24.26 11.20 -1.60
N PRO A 140 25.54 11.16 -2.04
CA PRO A 140 26.48 10.15 -1.56
C PRO A 140 26.67 10.12 -0.04
N ALA A 141 26.42 11.23 0.65
CA ALA A 141 26.49 11.33 2.11
C ALA A 141 25.21 10.84 2.81
N SER A 142 24.13 10.61 2.07
CA SER A 142 22.79 10.29 2.58
C SER A 142 22.21 9.03 1.95
N TYR A 143 23.04 8.12 1.42
CA TYR A 143 22.55 6.89 0.82
C TYR A 143 21.85 6.00 1.86
N GLY A 144 20.65 5.54 1.53
CA GLY A 144 19.81 4.76 2.44
C GLY A 144 19.06 5.59 3.48
N ALA A 145 19.13 6.93 3.39
CA ALA A 145 18.35 7.83 4.23
C ALA A 145 16.85 7.58 4.06
N THR A 146 16.38 7.33 2.85
CA THR A 146 14.94 7.15 2.59
C THR A 146 14.42 5.86 3.19
N HIS A 147 15.22 4.79 3.19
CA HIS A 147 14.88 3.53 3.86
C HIS A 147 14.83 3.71 5.39
N LEU A 148 15.77 4.47 5.95
CA LEU A 148 15.74 4.78 7.38
C LEU A 148 14.53 5.67 7.75
N LEU A 149 14.20 6.66 6.92
CA LEU A 149 13.03 7.53 7.14
C LEU A 149 11.71 6.76 7.15
N GLU A 150 11.58 5.72 6.32
CA GLU A 150 10.45 4.79 6.36
C GLU A 150 10.36 4.07 7.71
N ARG A 151 11.47 3.55 8.23
CA ARG A 151 11.51 2.89 9.54
C ARG A 151 11.30 3.84 10.71
N MET A 152 11.69 5.09 10.53
CA MET A 152 11.47 6.17 11.49
C MET A 152 10.08 6.81 11.37
N ALA A 153 9.24 6.37 10.45
CA ALA A 153 7.86 6.83 10.36
C ALA A 153 7.08 6.50 11.65
N PHE A 154 6.25 7.44 12.10
CA PHE A 154 5.41 7.31 13.31
C PHE A 154 6.20 6.98 14.60
N LYS A 155 7.49 7.34 14.66
CA LYS A 155 8.30 7.37 15.88
C LYS A 155 8.07 8.67 16.64
N SER A 156 8.89 8.93 17.66
CA SER A 156 8.73 10.11 18.50
C SER A 156 8.75 11.41 17.68
N THR A 157 7.79 12.28 17.95
CA THR A 157 7.73 13.65 17.41
C THR A 157 8.18 14.64 18.49
N THR A 158 8.30 15.91 18.15
CA THR A 158 8.56 16.95 19.17
C THR A 158 7.41 17.10 20.16
N ASN A 159 6.21 16.67 19.79
CA ASN A 159 4.97 16.86 20.56
C ASN A 159 4.49 15.58 21.25
N ARG A 160 4.81 14.40 20.70
CA ARG A 160 4.34 13.10 21.17
C ARG A 160 5.50 12.12 21.27
N SER A 161 5.54 11.34 22.35
CA SER A 161 6.42 10.17 22.42
C SER A 161 5.89 9.05 21.52
N HIS A 162 6.78 8.18 21.04
CA HIS A 162 6.41 7.00 20.26
C HIS A 162 5.34 6.13 20.97
N LEU A 163 5.46 5.92 22.29
CA LEU A 163 4.45 5.18 23.06
C LEU A 163 3.07 5.86 23.00
N ARG A 164 3.03 7.20 23.05
CA ARG A 164 1.78 7.95 22.95
C ARG A 164 1.16 7.80 21.55
N ILE A 165 1.96 7.89 20.49
CA ILE A 165 1.50 7.69 19.11
C ILE A 165 0.87 6.31 18.95
N VAL A 166 1.56 5.25 19.39
CA VAL A 166 1.03 3.88 19.31
C VAL A 166 -0.30 3.74 20.06
N ARG A 167 -0.39 4.31 21.28
CA ARG A 167 -1.64 4.28 22.06
C ARG A 167 -2.77 5.06 21.42
N GLU A 168 -2.50 6.22 20.82
CA GLU A 168 -3.51 6.99 20.09
C GLU A 168 -4.01 6.21 18.86
N VAL A 169 -3.11 5.56 18.11
CA VAL A 169 -3.46 4.73 16.95
C VAL A 169 -4.30 3.51 17.35
N GLU A 170 -3.86 2.76 18.36
CA GLU A 170 -4.58 1.57 18.86
C GLU A 170 -5.93 1.93 19.47
N ALA A 171 -6.02 3.04 20.21
CA ALA A 171 -7.26 3.45 20.88
C ALA A 171 -8.39 3.76 19.89
N ILE A 172 -8.06 4.30 18.71
CA ILE A 172 -9.05 4.53 17.65
C ILE A 172 -9.28 3.31 16.76
N GLY A 173 -8.50 2.24 16.93
CA GLY A 173 -8.49 1.07 16.05
C GLY A 173 -7.96 1.37 14.66
N GLY A 174 -7.03 2.33 14.56
CA GLY A 174 -6.44 2.78 13.31
C GLY A 174 -5.26 1.92 12.88
N ASN A 175 -4.92 1.99 11.60
CA ASN A 175 -3.72 1.38 11.03
C ASN A 175 -2.87 2.46 10.36
N VAL A 176 -1.58 2.50 10.69
CA VAL A 176 -0.62 3.43 10.09
C VAL A 176 0.43 2.67 9.30
N THR A 177 0.73 3.14 8.11
CA THR A 177 1.74 2.54 7.23
C THR A 177 2.57 3.64 6.58
N ALA A 178 3.84 3.34 6.36
CA ALA A 178 4.73 4.16 5.56
C ALA A 178 5.33 3.29 4.47
N SER A 179 5.51 3.86 3.29
CA SER A 179 6.13 3.17 2.16
C SER A 179 7.01 4.12 1.39
N VAL A 180 8.16 3.61 0.96
CA VAL A 180 9.16 4.36 0.21
C VAL A 180 9.29 3.85 -1.21
N SER A 181 9.50 4.77 -2.15
CA SER A 181 9.81 4.49 -3.53
C SER A 181 11.03 5.30 -3.97
N ARG A 182 11.44 5.11 -5.23
CA ARG A 182 12.56 5.86 -5.83
C ARG A 182 12.22 7.34 -6.01
N GLU A 183 10.96 7.68 -6.31
CA GLU A 183 10.53 9.05 -6.63
C GLU A 183 9.62 9.70 -5.58
N HIS A 184 8.99 8.91 -4.72
CA HIS A 184 8.03 9.41 -3.72
C HIS A 184 8.06 8.54 -2.47
N MET A 185 7.55 9.09 -1.37
CA MET A 185 7.29 8.40 -0.12
C MET A 185 5.86 8.71 0.31
N SER A 186 5.18 7.72 0.90
CA SER A 186 3.82 7.86 1.38
C SER A 186 3.71 7.48 2.85
N TYR A 187 2.93 8.26 3.58
CA TYR A 187 2.49 7.98 4.93
C TYR A 187 0.98 7.90 4.91
N THR A 188 0.41 6.77 5.31
CA THR A 188 -1.02 6.49 5.23
C THR A 188 -1.57 6.12 6.59
N TYR A 189 -2.80 6.57 6.85
CA TYR A 189 -3.55 6.33 8.06
C TYR A 189 -4.97 5.91 7.67
N ASP A 190 -5.37 4.70 8.08
CA ASP A 190 -6.72 4.18 7.91
C ASP A 190 -7.44 4.07 9.27
N ALA A 191 -8.68 4.58 9.36
CA ALA A 191 -9.56 4.39 10.51
C ALA A 191 -11.03 4.65 10.15
N LEU A 192 -11.92 4.66 11.15
CA LEU A 192 -13.32 5.05 10.95
C LEU A 192 -13.44 6.56 10.67
N LYS A 193 -14.40 6.94 9.82
CA LYS A 193 -14.69 8.34 9.43
C LYS A 193 -14.90 9.29 10.62
N SER A 194 -15.33 8.79 11.77
CA SER A 194 -15.51 9.58 12.99
C SER A 194 -14.21 10.17 13.55
N TYR A 195 -13.06 9.56 13.24
CA TYR A 195 -11.76 9.93 13.79
C TYR A 195 -10.87 10.72 12.80
N VAL A 196 -11.45 11.22 11.70
CA VAL A 196 -10.74 12.04 10.70
C VAL A 196 -9.90 13.17 11.32
N PRO A 197 -10.40 13.99 12.28
CA PRO A 197 -9.57 15.07 12.82
C PRO A 197 -8.32 14.53 13.53
N GLN A 198 -8.44 13.44 14.31
CA GLN A 198 -7.29 12.83 14.99
C GLN A 198 -6.30 12.21 13.99
N MET A 199 -6.80 11.59 12.92
CA MET A 199 -5.97 11.01 11.87
C MET A 199 -5.12 12.08 11.17
N VAL A 200 -5.76 13.19 10.77
CA VAL A 200 -5.09 14.31 10.09
C VAL A 200 -4.01 14.92 10.99
N GLU A 201 -4.36 15.16 12.26
CA GLU A 201 -3.44 15.75 13.23
C GLU A 201 -2.19 14.86 13.47
N LEU A 202 -2.39 13.57 13.73
CA LEU A 202 -1.29 12.63 14.00
C LEU A 202 -0.41 12.42 12.77
N LEU A 203 -1.02 12.30 11.58
CA LEU A 203 -0.30 12.14 10.32
C LEU A 203 0.58 13.34 10.01
N ILE A 204 0.04 14.57 10.14
CA ILE A 204 0.80 15.79 9.88
C ILE A 204 1.89 15.98 10.94
N ASP A 205 1.62 15.73 12.22
CA ASP A 205 2.64 15.85 13.28
C ASP A 205 3.82 14.88 13.06
N SER A 206 3.52 13.65 12.65
CA SER A 206 4.53 12.61 12.39
C SER A 206 5.48 12.96 11.25
N VAL A 207 4.96 13.59 10.18
CA VAL A 207 5.78 13.96 9.01
C VAL A 207 6.45 15.32 9.18
N ARG A 208 5.77 16.29 9.80
CA ARG A 208 6.24 17.66 9.94
C ARG A 208 7.23 17.84 11.09
N ASN A 209 6.98 17.18 12.23
CA ASN A 209 7.70 17.39 13.47
C ASN A 209 8.41 16.12 14.00
N PRO A 210 9.08 15.31 13.17
CA PRO A 210 9.79 14.13 13.68
C PRO A 210 10.94 14.58 14.60
N ALA A 211 11.10 13.86 15.70
CA ALA A 211 12.24 13.95 16.61
C ALA A 211 13.09 12.69 16.43
N PHE A 212 14.16 12.78 15.63
CA PHE A 212 15.08 11.67 15.41
C PHE A 212 16.01 11.49 16.62
N LEU A 213 15.52 10.80 17.65
CA LEU A 213 16.29 10.53 18.87
C LEU A 213 17.35 9.47 18.57
N ASP A 214 18.59 9.71 18.99
CA ASP A 214 19.75 8.87 18.62
C ASP A 214 19.55 7.40 19.00
N TRP A 215 18.92 7.13 20.15
CA TRP A 215 18.65 5.76 20.58
C TRP A 215 17.59 5.08 19.71
N GLU A 216 16.52 5.78 19.31
CA GLU A 216 15.48 5.23 18.41
C GLU A 216 16.07 4.95 17.02
N VAL A 217 16.91 5.85 16.53
CA VAL A 217 17.65 5.69 15.26
C VAL A 217 18.57 4.48 15.34
N SER A 218 19.37 4.34 16.41
CA SER A 218 20.27 3.20 16.58
C SER A 218 19.52 1.86 16.62
N GLU A 219 18.34 1.83 17.25
CA GLU A 219 17.48 0.65 17.29
C GLU A 219 16.96 0.31 15.88
N GLN A 220 16.51 1.30 15.11
CA GLN A 220 16.04 1.06 13.75
C GLN A 220 17.18 0.64 12.81
N LEU A 221 18.38 1.21 12.95
CA LEU A 221 19.56 0.80 12.17
C LEU A 221 19.91 -0.67 12.40
N HIS A 222 19.79 -1.17 13.63
CA HIS A 222 19.99 -2.59 13.92
C HIS A 222 18.93 -3.47 13.21
N LYS A 223 17.67 -3.03 13.15
CA LYS A 223 16.61 -3.75 12.42
C LYS A 223 16.85 -3.72 10.91
N VAL A 224 17.21 -2.57 10.36
CA VAL A 224 17.56 -2.41 8.94
C VAL A 224 18.73 -3.32 8.56
N SER A 225 19.74 -3.49 9.42
CA SER A 225 20.83 -4.44 9.18
C SER A 225 20.34 -5.88 9.05
N GLY A 226 19.39 -6.30 9.89
CA GLY A 226 18.76 -7.62 9.79
C GLY A 226 17.97 -7.79 8.49
N GLU A 227 17.22 -6.75 8.10
CA GLU A 227 16.43 -6.75 6.86
C GLU A 227 17.31 -6.81 5.61
N ILE A 228 18.43 -6.09 5.57
CA ILE A 228 19.40 -6.17 4.46
C ILE A 228 19.86 -7.62 4.27
N ASN A 229 20.15 -8.34 5.35
CA ASN A 229 20.53 -9.74 5.31
C ASN A 229 19.39 -10.64 4.79
N GLU A 230 18.15 -10.39 5.21
CA GLU A 230 16.98 -11.12 4.70
C GLU A 230 16.75 -10.86 3.21
N TRP A 231 16.86 -9.61 2.77
CA TRP A 231 16.66 -9.22 1.38
C TRP A 231 17.77 -9.76 0.48
N SER A 232 18.99 -9.90 0.99
CA SER A 232 20.09 -10.54 0.28
C SER A 232 19.81 -12.00 -0.10
N LYS A 233 18.90 -12.66 0.62
CA LYS A 233 18.47 -14.05 0.38
C LYS A 233 17.26 -14.14 -0.55
N ASN A 234 16.63 -13.01 -0.89
CA ASN A 234 15.50 -12.95 -1.81
C ASN A 234 15.99 -12.62 -3.23
N PRO A 235 16.05 -13.61 -4.15
CA PRO A 235 16.60 -13.41 -5.48
C PRO A 235 15.74 -12.46 -6.33
N GLN A 236 14.42 -12.44 -6.14
CA GLN A 236 13.52 -11.54 -6.88
C GLN A 236 13.82 -10.08 -6.54
N HIS A 237 14.01 -9.78 -5.25
CA HIS A 237 14.35 -8.44 -4.80
C HIS A 237 15.73 -8.01 -5.32
N LEU A 238 16.73 -8.88 -5.17
CA LEU A 238 18.10 -8.60 -5.62
C LEU A 238 18.15 -8.31 -7.13
N LEU A 239 17.43 -9.08 -7.94
CA LEU A 239 17.38 -8.88 -9.38
C LEU A 239 16.74 -7.54 -9.76
N LEU A 240 15.65 -7.15 -9.09
CA LEU A 240 15.03 -5.85 -9.34
C LEU A 240 15.98 -4.70 -9.02
N GLU A 241 16.67 -4.74 -7.88
CA GLU A 241 17.66 -3.72 -7.54
C GLU A 241 18.87 -3.72 -8.50
N ALA A 242 19.38 -4.91 -8.85
CA ALA A 242 20.51 -5.04 -9.78
C ALA A 242 20.18 -4.48 -11.17
N ILE A 243 18.96 -4.65 -11.65
CA ILE A 243 18.52 -4.06 -12.92
C ILE A 243 18.50 -2.55 -12.88
N HIS A 244 18.03 -1.95 -11.78
CA HIS A 244 18.05 -0.49 -11.66
C HIS A 244 19.49 0.02 -11.60
N ALA A 245 20.33 -0.63 -10.80
CA ALA A 245 21.73 -0.27 -10.63
C ALA A 245 22.57 -0.39 -11.91
N THR A 246 22.26 -1.37 -12.78
CA THR A 246 23.00 -1.58 -14.04
C THR A 246 22.36 -0.95 -15.26
N GLY A 247 21.03 -0.85 -15.30
CA GLY A 247 20.30 -0.29 -16.43
C GLY A 247 20.38 1.23 -16.48
N TYR A 248 20.34 1.89 -15.31
CA TYR A 248 20.43 3.34 -15.21
C TYR A 248 21.82 3.81 -14.79
N SER A 249 22.11 5.07 -15.10
CA SER A 249 23.26 5.81 -14.58
C SER A 249 22.77 7.01 -13.75
N GLY A 250 23.56 7.40 -12.74
CA GLY A 250 23.24 8.51 -11.85
C GLY A 250 22.17 8.15 -10.81
N PRO A 251 21.33 9.09 -10.36
CA PRO A 251 20.47 8.88 -9.19
C PRO A 251 19.41 7.78 -9.32
N TYR A 252 18.98 7.44 -10.54
CA TYR A 252 18.06 6.32 -10.78
C TYR A 252 18.72 4.94 -10.60
N ALA A 253 20.05 4.89 -10.59
CA ALA A 253 20.83 3.69 -10.31
C ALA A 253 21.01 3.45 -8.80
N ASN A 254 20.72 4.46 -7.97
CA ASN A 254 20.82 4.32 -6.52
C ASN A 254 19.88 3.21 -6.04
N ALA A 255 20.40 2.37 -5.13
CA ALA A 255 19.61 1.34 -4.48
C ALA A 255 18.51 1.99 -3.63
N LEU A 256 17.33 1.38 -3.58
CA LEU A 256 16.29 1.80 -2.64
C LEU A 256 16.64 1.40 -1.20
N VAL A 257 17.42 0.33 -1.07
CA VAL A 257 17.84 -0.28 0.19
C VAL A 257 19.19 0.25 0.58
N ALA A 258 19.32 0.67 1.84
CA ALA A 258 20.61 1.01 2.42
C ALA A 258 21.61 -0.15 2.26
N SER A 259 22.85 0.16 1.88
CA SER A 259 23.95 -0.81 1.93
C SER A 259 24.52 -0.91 3.34
N GLU A 260 25.17 -2.03 3.67
CA GLU A 260 25.84 -2.20 4.98
C GLU A 260 26.88 -1.09 5.24
N SER A 261 27.58 -0.64 4.18
CA SER A 261 28.54 0.46 4.26
C SER A 261 27.90 1.80 4.58
N ALA A 262 26.64 2.02 4.17
CA ALA A 262 25.93 3.27 4.40
C ALA A 262 25.39 3.38 5.83
N LEU A 263 25.10 2.24 6.50
CA LEU A 263 24.55 2.23 7.87
C LEU A 263 25.40 2.99 8.88
N GLY A 264 26.74 2.93 8.75
CA GLY A 264 27.65 3.65 9.63
C GLY A 264 27.68 5.17 9.43
N THR A 265 27.14 5.66 8.30
CA THR A 265 27.09 7.09 7.96
C THR A 265 25.75 7.74 8.25
N LEU A 266 24.69 6.94 8.39
CA LEU A 266 23.34 7.42 8.68
C LEU A 266 23.26 7.89 10.14
N ASN A 267 22.79 9.12 10.34
CA ASN A 267 22.66 9.73 11.67
C ASN A 267 21.34 10.50 11.81
N SER A 268 21.05 10.98 13.01
CA SER A 268 19.87 11.79 13.33
C SER A 268 19.84 13.16 12.62
N THR A 269 20.99 13.60 12.09
CA THR A 269 21.11 14.86 11.35
C THR A 269 20.72 14.75 9.87
N VAL A 270 20.21 13.60 9.44
CA VAL A 270 19.75 13.36 8.06
C VAL A 270 18.43 14.12 7.77
N TRP A 271 18.64 15.41 7.45
CA TRP A 271 17.95 16.35 6.57
C TRP A 271 16.41 16.34 6.45
N ARG A 272 15.85 17.47 6.90
CA ARG A 272 14.50 18.01 6.65
C ARG A 272 14.47 18.92 5.41
N SER A 273 14.72 18.41 4.20
CA SER A 273 14.26 19.15 3.01
C SER A 273 12.81 18.74 2.76
N LEU A 274 11.86 19.47 3.35
CA LEU A 274 10.45 19.29 3.06
C LEU A 274 10.23 19.59 1.58
N LEU A 275 10.13 18.52 0.80
CA LEU A 275 9.76 18.56 -0.60
C LEU A 275 8.24 18.75 -0.69
N LEU A 276 7.73 18.93 -1.92
CA LEU A 276 6.31 19.14 -2.15
C LEU A 276 5.49 18.02 -1.49
N MET A 277 4.50 18.42 -0.70
CA MET A 277 3.58 17.52 -0.03
C MET A 277 2.21 17.61 -0.66
N VAL A 278 1.52 16.47 -0.71
CA VAL A 278 0.13 16.37 -1.12
C VAL A 278 -0.60 15.53 -0.08
N LEU A 279 -1.61 16.13 0.54
CA LEU A 279 -2.53 15.42 1.41
C LEU A 279 -3.70 14.92 0.57
N ALA A 280 -3.95 13.62 0.55
CA ALA A 280 -5.07 13.01 -0.14
C ALA A 280 -5.92 12.21 0.84
N ALA A 281 -7.25 12.30 0.73
CA ALA A 281 -8.16 11.54 1.58
C ALA A 281 -9.27 10.87 0.77
N SER A 282 -9.56 9.61 1.07
CA SER A 282 -10.72 8.88 0.57
C SER A 282 -11.73 8.66 1.70
N GLY A 283 -13.00 8.90 1.41
CA GLY A 283 -14.08 8.81 2.40
C GLY A 283 -14.21 10.04 3.31
N VAL A 284 -13.61 11.17 2.96
CA VAL A 284 -13.63 12.40 3.76
C VAL A 284 -14.19 13.55 2.95
N ASP A 285 -15.12 14.29 3.55
CA ASP A 285 -15.66 15.50 2.95
C ASP A 285 -14.58 16.59 2.85
N HIS A 286 -14.56 17.30 1.71
CA HIS A 286 -13.47 18.21 1.37
C HIS A 286 -13.39 19.42 2.28
N ASP A 287 -14.55 20.00 2.61
CA ASP A 287 -14.60 21.23 3.39
C ASP A 287 -14.16 20.96 4.83
N LYS A 288 -14.55 19.80 5.39
CA LYS A 288 -14.07 19.33 6.69
C LYS A 288 -12.56 19.01 6.69
N LEU A 289 -12.06 18.40 5.63
CA LEU A 289 -10.62 18.12 5.54
C LEU A 289 -9.80 19.41 5.54
N LEU A 290 -10.25 20.44 4.82
CA LEU A 290 -9.62 21.76 4.82
C LEU A 290 -9.63 22.41 6.21
N GLU A 291 -10.75 22.34 6.92
CA GLU A 291 -10.89 22.87 8.29
C GLU A 291 -9.81 22.31 9.24
N TYR A 292 -9.50 21.01 9.12
CA TYR A 292 -8.48 20.37 9.97
C TYR A 292 -7.05 20.56 9.46
N ALA A 293 -6.84 20.50 8.14
CA ALA A 293 -5.50 20.46 7.55
C ALA A 293 -4.88 21.86 7.35
N GLU A 294 -5.69 22.88 7.03
CA GLU A 294 -5.19 24.23 6.74
C GLU A 294 -4.44 24.86 7.93
N PRO A 295 -4.94 24.81 9.19
CA PRO A 295 -4.21 25.34 10.33
C PRO A 295 -2.86 24.64 10.59
N LEU A 296 -2.74 23.37 10.20
CA LEU A 296 -1.56 22.54 10.44
C LEU A 296 -0.52 22.60 9.31
N LEU A 297 -0.89 23.12 8.14
CA LEU A 297 -0.05 23.09 6.94
C LEU A 297 0.23 24.47 6.34
N SER A 298 -0.60 25.49 6.61
CA SER A 298 -0.51 26.80 5.95
C SER A 298 0.76 27.60 6.27
N ASP A 299 1.38 27.36 7.43
CA ASP A 299 2.58 28.06 7.90
C ASP A 299 3.90 27.45 7.41
N LEU A 300 3.83 26.35 6.64
CA LEU A 300 5.02 25.74 6.05
C LEU A 300 5.70 26.69 5.04
N PRO A 301 7.04 26.78 5.07
CA PRO A 301 7.77 27.66 4.17
C PRO A 301 7.60 27.19 2.73
N LYS A 302 7.41 28.16 1.82
CA LYS A 302 7.39 27.89 0.39
C LYS A 302 8.83 27.65 -0.09
N VAL A 303 9.23 26.39 -0.17
CA VAL A 303 10.55 25.99 -0.68
C VAL A 303 10.46 25.80 -2.19
N SER A 304 11.42 26.34 -2.93
CA SER A 304 11.52 26.09 -4.38
C SER A 304 11.86 24.63 -4.63
N ARG A 305 11.09 23.97 -5.48
CA ARG A 305 11.34 22.57 -5.86
C ARG A 305 12.75 22.44 -6.47
N PRO A 306 13.61 21.54 -5.97
CA PRO A 306 14.84 21.22 -6.66
C PRO A 306 14.53 20.61 -8.02
N SER A 307 15.44 20.78 -8.98
CA SER A 307 15.26 20.16 -10.31
C SER A 307 15.30 18.64 -10.17
N GLU A 308 14.28 17.96 -10.68
CA GLU A 308 14.26 16.50 -10.74
C GLU A 308 15.47 15.97 -11.54
N PRO A 309 16.17 14.95 -11.04
CA PRO A 309 17.25 14.31 -11.79
C PRO A 309 16.68 13.67 -13.06
N LYS A 310 17.38 13.81 -14.18
CA LYS A 310 16.95 13.20 -15.45
C LYS A 310 17.47 11.75 -15.53
N PRO A 311 16.61 10.77 -15.85
CA PRO A 311 17.05 9.39 -16.00
C PRO A 311 17.90 9.22 -17.27
N ILE A 312 19.02 8.52 -17.15
CA ILE A 312 19.87 8.10 -18.28
C ILE A 312 19.94 6.57 -18.24
N TYR A 313 19.39 5.93 -19.26
CA TYR A 313 19.48 4.47 -19.40
C TYR A 313 20.66 4.12 -20.30
N THR A 314 21.61 3.37 -19.77
CA THR A 314 22.80 2.90 -20.50
C THR A 314 22.69 1.44 -20.90
N GLY A 315 21.82 0.68 -20.22
CA GLY A 315 21.85 -0.77 -20.26
C GLY A 315 23.08 -1.34 -19.54
N GLY A 316 23.05 -2.64 -19.29
CA GLY A 316 24.13 -3.34 -18.59
C GLY A 316 23.84 -4.82 -18.46
N ASP A 317 24.85 -5.56 -18.02
CA ASP A 317 24.73 -6.97 -17.65
C ASP A 317 25.19 -7.12 -16.20
N PHE A 318 24.38 -7.81 -15.39
CA PHE A 318 24.69 -8.13 -14.00
C PHE A 318 24.62 -9.62 -13.81
N ARG A 319 25.73 -10.21 -13.35
CA ARG A 319 25.80 -11.63 -13.02
C ARG A 319 26.31 -11.79 -11.60
N ARG A 320 25.55 -12.53 -10.79
CA ARG A 320 25.98 -12.97 -9.46
C ARG A 320 25.89 -14.47 -9.41
N GLN A 321 27.01 -15.12 -9.16
CA GLN A 321 27.05 -16.55 -8.95
C GLN A 321 26.59 -16.86 -7.52
N ASP A 322 25.65 -17.79 -7.41
CA ASP A 322 25.20 -18.37 -6.16
C ASP A 322 24.91 -19.86 -6.36
N ASN A 323 24.91 -20.65 -5.29
CA ASN A 323 24.72 -22.11 -5.35
C ASN A 323 23.24 -22.52 -5.48
N SER A 324 22.33 -21.56 -5.61
CA SER A 324 20.88 -21.73 -5.62
C SER A 324 20.29 -21.71 -7.05
N LEU A 325 18.97 -21.55 -7.19
CA LEU A 325 18.26 -21.55 -8.48
C LEU A 325 18.79 -20.48 -9.44
N CYS A 326 18.75 -20.75 -10.75
CA CYS A 326 19.09 -19.76 -11.76
C CYS A 326 17.90 -18.85 -12.01
N SER A 327 18.00 -17.59 -11.57
CA SER A 327 17.02 -16.56 -11.90
C SER A 327 17.62 -15.57 -12.90
N CYS A 328 16.94 -15.35 -14.02
CA CYS A 328 17.35 -14.40 -15.04
C CYS A 328 16.25 -13.34 -15.23
N LEU A 329 16.70 -12.11 -15.49
CA LEU A 329 15.83 -10.96 -15.66
C LEU A 329 16.37 -10.16 -16.84
N ARG A 330 15.52 -9.97 -17.87
CA ARG A 330 15.89 -9.18 -19.05
C ARG A 330 14.95 -8.01 -19.17
N THR A 331 15.50 -6.82 -19.34
CA THR A 331 14.72 -5.58 -19.47
C THR A 331 15.03 -4.83 -20.76
N SER A 332 14.02 -4.07 -21.17
CA SER A 332 14.12 -3.02 -22.17
C SER A 332 13.63 -1.71 -21.57
N TRP A 333 14.23 -0.62 -22.05
CA TRP A 333 13.94 0.73 -21.60
C TRP A 333 12.98 1.45 -22.53
N TRP A 334 12.17 2.32 -21.95
CA TRP A 334 11.18 3.12 -22.67
C TRP A 334 11.09 4.52 -22.08
N LEU A 335 11.01 5.53 -22.94
CA LEU A 335 10.61 6.87 -22.54
C LEU A 335 9.11 6.86 -22.25
N VAL A 336 8.73 7.31 -21.06
CA VAL A 336 7.32 7.27 -20.66
C VAL A 336 6.62 8.56 -21.08
N LYS A 337 5.72 8.44 -22.05
CA LYS A 337 4.57 9.35 -22.22
C LYS A 337 3.33 8.66 -21.68
N GLU A 338 2.33 9.44 -21.30
CA GLU A 338 1.09 8.91 -20.71
C GLU A 338 0.43 7.81 -21.56
N LYS A 339 0.36 8.00 -22.88
CA LYS A 339 -0.19 7.00 -23.81
C LYS A 339 0.66 5.72 -23.89
N ASP A 340 1.98 5.88 -23.79
CA ASP A 340 2.93 4.76 -23.85
C ASP A 340 2.90 3.96 -22.54
N ALA A 341 2.69 4.62 -21.40
CA ALA A 341 2.50 3.98 -20.10
C ALA A 341 1.31 3.00 -20.10
N ILE A 342 0.16 3.43 -20.63
CA ILE A 342 -1.04 2.57 -20.72
C ILE A 342 -0.81 1.42 -21.71
N THR A 343 -0.13 1.68 -22.83
CA THR A 343 0.21 0.62 -23.79
C THR A 343 1.09 -0.45 -23.13
N LEU A 344 2.03 -0.02 -22.29
CA LEU A 344 2.96 -0.89 -21.57
C LEU A 344 2.28 -1.69 -20.44
N THR A 345 1.29 -1.12 -19.74
CA THR A 345 0.49 -1.88 -18.76
C THR A 345 -0.40 -2.92 -19.44
N VAL A 346 -1.00 -2.60 -20.58
CA VAL A 346 -1.76 -3.59 -21.39
C VAL A 346 -0.84 -4.70 -21.89
N LEU A 347 0.37 -4.36 -22.34
CA LEU A 347 1.38 -5.34 -22.75
C LEU A 347 1.78 -6.26 -21.59
N GLN A 348 2.01 -5.71 -20.40
CA GLN A 348 2.32 -6.48 -19.19
C GLN A 348 1.21 -7.46 -18.83
N MET A 349 -0.06 -7.03 -18.90
CA MET A 349 -1.21 -7.90 -18.66
C MET A 349 -1.35 -9.00 -19.74
N LEU A 350 -1.12 -8.65 -21.01
CA LEU A 350 -1.20 -9.61 -22.14
C LEU A 350 -0.11 -10.68 -22.06
N MET A 351 1.12 -10.27 -21.73
CA MET A 351 2.24 -11.20 -21.53
C MET A 351 2.02 -12.05 -20.28
N GLY A 352 1.65 -11.42 -19.17
CA GLY A 352 1.28 -12.07 -17.92
C GLY A 352 2.36 -13.02 -17.40
N GLY A 353 1.97 -14.26 -17.09
CA GLY A 353 2.84 -15.29 -16.53
C GLY A 353 2.46 -15.65 -15.08
N GLY A 354 3.40 -16.22 -14.35
CA GLY A 354 3.18 -16.64 -12.97
C GLY A 354 4.23 -17.64 -12.46
N GLY A 355 3.91 -18.28 -11.34
CA GLY A 355 4.61 -19.48 -10.88
C GLY A 355 3.91 -20.74 -11.40
N SER A 356 4.69 -21.78 -11.69
CA SER A 356 4.17 -23.12 -12.01
C SER A 356 3.32 -23.68 -10.86
N PHE A 357 3.61 -23.27 -9.63
CA PHE A 357 2.79 -23.57 -8.46
C PHE A 357 1.92 -22.36 -8.09
N SER A 358 0.66 -22.39 -8.53
CA SER A 358 -0.37 -21.45 -8.07
C SER A 358 -1.69 -22.20 -7.92
N ALA A 359 -2.20 -22.32 -6.71
CA ALA A 359 -3.45 -23.04 -6.40
C ALA A 359 -4.72 -22.18 -6.54
N GLY A 360 -4.66 -21.02 -7.22
CA GLY A 360 -5.82 -20.18 -7.48
C GLY A 360 -6.71 -20.68 -8.64
N GLY A 361 -7.99 -20.31 -8.63
CA GLY A 361 -8.95 -20.61 -9.69
C GLY A 361 -8.78 -19.78 -10.97
N PRO A 362 -9.73 -19.89 -11.93
CA PRO A 362 -9.76 -19.07 -13.14
C PRO A 362 -9.77 -17.56 -12.82
N GLY A 363 -9.17 -16.75 -13.70
CA GLY A 363 -9.10 -15.29 -13.57
C GLY A 363 -7.73 -14.73 -13.16
N LYS A 364 -6.82 -15.56 -12.64
CA LYS A 364 -5.46 -15.14 -12.24
C LYS A 364 -4.44 -14.95 -13.38
N GLY A 365 -4.87 -14.99 -14.64
CA GLY A 365 -3.98 -14.86 -15.79
C GLY A 365 -3.42 -16.18 -16.36
N MET A 366 -4.05 -17.33 -16.08
CA MET A 366 -3.63 -18.65 -16.62
C MET A 366 -3.64 -18.73 -18.16
N TYR A 367 -4.44 -17.90 -18.81
CA TYR A 367 -4.55 -17.82 -20.28
C TYR A 367 -3.67 -16.73 -20.89
N SER A 368 -2.77 -16.12 -20.10
CA SER A 368 -1.80 -15.15 -20.62
C SER A 368 -0.76 -15.83 -21.51
N ARG A 369 -0.14 -15.07 -22.41
CA ARG A 369 0.73 -15.60 -23.46
C ARG A 369 1.92 -16.39 -22.89
N LEU A 370 2.56 -15.85 -21.85
CA LEU A 370 3.72 -16.51 -21.23
C LEU A 370 3.30 -17.74 -20.41
N TYR A 371 2.15 -17.70 -19.76
CA TYR A 371 1.67 -18.85 -19.01
C TYR A 371 1.39 -20.05 -19.93
N LEU A 372 0.68 -19.80 -21.04
CA LEU A 372 0.32 -20.86 -21.98
C LEU A 372 1.53 -21.43 -22.73
N ARG A 373 2.45 -20.59 -23.21
CA ARG A 373 3.56 -21.03 -24.05
C ARG A 373 4.79 -21.46 -23.28
N VAL A 374 4.99 -20.95 -22.06
CA VAL A 374 6.19 -21.24 -21.27
C VAL A 374 5.85 -22.22 -20.16
N LEU A 375 4.97 -21.84 -19.23
CA LEU A 375 4.73 -22.65 -18.04
C LEU A 375 4.02 -23.98 -18.33
N ASN A 376 3.14 -24.04 -19.33
CA ASN A 376 2.47 -25.29 -19.70
C ASN A 376 3.35 -26.21 -20.55
N GLU A 377 4.23 -25.66 -21.40
CA GLU A 377 5.07 -26.44 -22.32
C GLU A 377 6.41 -26.85 -21.70
N HIS A 378 6.95 -26.04 -20.79
CA HIS A 378 8.27 -26.23 -20.19
C HIS A 378 8.18 -26.43 -18.66
N PRO A 379 7.98 -27.67 -18.18
CA PRO A 379 7.78 -27.96 -16.77
C PRO A 379 9.04 -27.72 -15.91
N GLN A 380 10.22 -27.55 -16.53
CA GLN A 380 11.45 -27.27 -15.78
C GLN A 380 11.52 -25.82 -15.27
N ILE A 381 10.71 -24.92 -15.83
CA ILE A 381 10.66 -23.50 -15.45
C ILE A 381 9.71 -23.34 -14.26
N GLN A 382 10.25 -22.87 -13.12
CA GLN A 382 9.47 -22.73 -11.90
C GLN A 382 8.60 -21.47 -11.91
N SER A 383 9.10 -20.38 -12.47
CA SER A 383 8.36 -19.14 -12.61
C SER A 383 8.79 -18.39 -13.86
N PHE A 384 7.84 -17.77 -14.54
CA PHE A 384 8.08 -16.95 -15.72
C PHE A 384 7.00 -15.86 -15.78
N SER A 385 7.40 -14.58 -15.71
CA SER A 385 6.45 -13.47 -15.65
C SER A 385 6.99 -12.21 -16.32
N ALA A 386 6.10 -11.40 -16.89
CA ALA A 386 6.41 -10.06 -17.36
C ALA A 386 6.08 -9.02 -16.29
N PHE A 387 6.94 -8.01 -16.17
CA PHE A 387 6.77 -6.92 -15.22
C PHE A 387 7.02 -5.57 -15.89
N ASN A 388 6.50 -4.52 -15.26
CA ASN A 388 6.83 -3.15 -15.61
C ASN A 388 7.07 -2.29 -14.37
N SER A 389 7.94 -1.29 -14.51
CA SER A 389 8.20 -0.28 -13.50
C SER A 389 8.20 1.07 -14.20
N ILE A 390 7.23 1.92 -13.88
CA ILE A 390 7.00 3.20 -14.56
C ILE A 390 7.37 4.31 -13.58
N TYR A 391 8.22 5.23 -14.02
CA TYR A 391 8.70 6.43 -13.33
C TYR A 391 8.22 7.69 -14.07
N ASN A 392 8.44 8.88 -13.49
CA ASN A 392 7.90 10.13 -14.04
C ASN A 392 8.37 10.42 -15.46
N HIS A 393 9.64 10.10 -15.77
CA HIS A 393 10.26 10.37 -17.08
C HIS A 393 10.78 9.12 -17.80
N THR A 394 10.65 7.94 -17.20
CA THR A 394 11.26 6.71 -17.71
C THR A 394 10.50 5.48 -17.27
N GLY A 395 10.69 4.36 -17.96
CA GLY A 395 10.06 3.09 -17.62
C GLY A 395 10.94 1.90 -17.97
N LEU A 396 10.81 0.84 -17.19
CA LEU A 396 11.38 -0.46 -17.46
C LEU A 396 10.26 -1.45 -17.74
N PHE A 397 10.44 -2.25 -18.77
CA PHE A 397 9.65 -3.44 -19.03
C PHE A 397 10.60 -4.63 -19.09
N GLY A 398 10.21 -5.76 -18.52
CA GLY A 398 11.06 -6.93 -18.56
C GLY A 398 10.34 -8.23 -18.34
N ILE A 399 11.11 -9.30 -18.51
CA ILE A 399 10.69 -10.67 -18.26
C ILE A 399 11.59 -11.25 -17.19
N GLN A 400 10.96 -11.79 -16.16
CA GLN A 400 11.57 -12.52 -15.06
C GLN A 400 11.35 -14.01 -15.25
N ALA A 401 12.42 -14.80 -15.17
CA ALA A 401 12.34 -16.24 -15.16
C ALA A 401 13.17 -16.83 -14.01
N THR A 402 12.66 -17.87 -13.38
CA THR A 402 13.36 -18.68 -12.39
C THR A 402 13.28 -20.14 -12.83
N THR A 403 14.45 -20.76 -12.99
CA THR A 403 14.61 -22.13 -13.50
C THR A 403 15.65 -22.91 -12.70
N LEU A 404 15.63 -24.23 -12.84
CA LEU A 404 16.66 -25.11 -12.29
C LEU A 404 17.97 -24.97 -13.10
N VAL A 405 19.11 -24.97 -12.40
CA VAL A 405 20.46 -24.72 -12.95
C VAL A 405 20.81 -25.63 -14.13
N MET A 406 20.30 -26.86 -14.15
CA MET A 406 20.57 -27.87 -15.18
C MET A 406 20.08 -27.51 -16.60
N VAL A 407 19.25 -26.47 -16.76
CA VAL A 407 18.60 -26.11 -18.03
C VAL A 407 19.22 -24.87 -18.68
N TYR A 408 19.97 -24.05 -17.95
CA TYR A 408 20.54 -22.81 -18.49
C TYR A 408 21.84 -23.09 -19.26
N ASN A 409 21.73 -23.67 -20.45
CA ASN A 409 22.81 -23.66 -21.45
C ASN A 409 22.67 -22.40 -22.31
N GLU A 410 23.71 -21.55 -22.34
CA GLU A 410 23.77 -20.29 -23.10
C GLU A 410 23.50 -20.46 -24.62
N THR A 411 23.48 -21.70 -25.14
CA THR A 411 23.23 -21.99 -26.56
C THR A 411 21.77 -21.83 -26.98
N ASP A 412 20.80 -21.95 -26.06
CA ASP A 412 19.37 -21.97 -26.41
C ASP A 412 18.68 -20.60 -26.25
N ALA A 413 19.39 -19.58 -25.74
CA ALA A 413 18.83 -18.25 -25.47
C ALA A 413 18.91 -17.25 -26.65
N VAL A 414 19.44 -17.70 -27.81
CA VAL A 414 19.63 -16.88 -29.03
C VAL A 414 18.55 -17.13 -30.09
N GLN A 415 17.62 -18.06 -29.87
CA GLN A 415 16.41 -18.24 -30.69
C GLN A 415 15.17 -17.83 -29.90
#